data_AF-A0A0F0KVR6-F1
#
_entry.id   AF-A0A0F0KVR6-F1
#
_cell.length_a   1.000
_cell.length_b   1.000
_cell.length_c   1.000
_cell.angle_alpha   90.00
_cell.angle_beta   90.00
_cell.angle_gamma   90.00
#
_symmetry.space_group_name_H-M   'P 1'
#
loop_
_entity.id
_entity.type
_entity.pdbx_description
1 polymer ?
#
loop_
_entity_poly.entity_id
_entity_poly.type
_entity_poly.pdbx_seq_one_letter_code
_entity_poly.pdbx_strand_id
1 'polypeptide(L)'
;MVNPSPRTPVVGRLRFAQQLQGVPRSLDTWRITTDSPTVASSLHGVLGGTAPRPWPGPSQDTLEVLTATSELNVIITSSMSFQIRFFRKNTAHNYMSTGDELILPDRSRVLDPDRELSLLQRRRRARDTGERLVTSLYCQLAAAPDLGTLLFRSTSWDLAERLRRADIPQRLEAAGRDVPATLRISTTPTGRATLPHATAHLLLND
;
A
#
# COMPACT_ATOMS: atom_id res chain seq x y z
N MET A 1 0.33 -2.72 22.68
CA MET A 1 1.11 -2.40 21.45
C MET A 1 0.46 -1.21 20.74
N VAL A 2 1.21 -0.11 20.60
CA VAL A 2 0.77 1.16 20.00
C VAL A 2 0.51 0.94 18.51
N ASN A 3 -0.60 1.47 17.97
CA ASN A 3 -0.82 1.49 16.52
C ASN A 3 0.39 2.18 15.89
N PRO A 4 1.17 1.53 15.02
CA PRO A 4 2.36 2.20 14.52
C PRO A 4 1.93 3.33 13.59
N SER A 5 2.17 4.55 14.05
CA SER A 5 2.05 5.74 13.24
C SER A 5 3.36 5.94 12.50
N PRO A 6 3.34 6.36 11.23
CA PRO A 6 4.55 6.76 10.55
C PRO A 6 5.27 7.88 11.33
N ARG A 7 6.60 7.97 11.21
CA ARG A 7 7.40 9.00 11.90
C ARG A 7 6.97 10.41 11.54
N THR A 8 6.45 10.61 10.33
CA THR A 8 5.93 11.88 9.83
C THR A 8 4.48 11.71 9.35
N PRO A 9 3.70 12.80 9.25
CA PRO A 9 2.36 12.76 8.67
C PRO A 9 2.33 12.13 7.27
N VAL A 10 1.22 11.47 6.96
CA VAL A 10 0.95 10.98 5.60
C VAL A 10 0.56 12.16 4.73
N VAL A 11 1.35 12.46 3.70
CA VAL A 11 1.18 13.61 2.81
C VAL A 11 0.67 13.22 1.43
N GLY A 12 0.65 11.93 1.11
CA GLY A 12 0.16 11.46 -0.18
C GLY A 12 -0.03 9.95 -0.23
N ARG A 13 -0.73 9.49 -1.26
CA ARG A 13 -1.05 8.07 -1.47
C ARG A 13 -0.59 7.60 -2.83
N LEU A 14 0.15 6.50 -2.83
CA LEU A 14 0.64 5.83 -4.04
C LEU A 14 -0.46 4.95 -4.63
N ARG A 15 -0.69 5.10 -5.94
CA ARG A 15 -1.70 4.38 -6.72
C ARG A 15 -1.09 3.92 -8.04
N PHE A 16 -1.47 2.74 -8.50
CA PHE A 16 -1.02 2.16 -9.77
C PHE A 16 -2.20 1.69 -10.65
N ALA A 17 -3.40 2.14 -10.29
CA ALA A 17 -4.63 1.92 -11.04
C ALA A 17 -5.54 3.15 -10.92
N GLN A 18 -6.38 3.35 -11.92
CA GLN A 18 -7.42 4.38 -11.96
C GLN A 18 -8.73 3.82 -12.51
N GLN A 19 -9.83 4.51 -12.29
CA GLN A 19 -11.07 4.26 -13.02
C GLN A 19 -11.23 5.37 -14.06
N LEU A 20 -11.31 4.98 -15.33
CA LEU A 20 -11.59 5.90 -16.43
C LEU A 20 -12.97 5.55 -16.97
N GLN A 21 -13.93 6.48 -16.86
CA GLN A 21 -15.33 6.26 -17.29
C GLN A 21 -15.95 4.98 -16.69
N GLY A 22 -15.67 4.71 -15.41
CA GLY A 22 -16.15 3.51 -14.71
C GLY A 22 -15.35 2.23 -14.99
N VAL A 23 -14.44 2.24 -15.97
CA VAL A 23 -13.60 1.10 -16.31
C VAL A 23 -12.28 1.14 -15.52
N PRO A 24 -11.96 0.10 -14.73
CA PRO A 24 -10.65 0.00 -14.09
C PRO A 24 -9.54 -0.09 -15.15
N ARG A 25 -8.52 0.75 -15.02
CA ARG A 25 -7.35 0.77 -15.88
C ARG A 25 -6.09 0.73 -15.04
N SER A 26 -5.25 -0.26 -15.31
CA SER A 26 -3.89 -0.32 -14.80
C SER A 26 -3.06 0.83 -15.36
N LEU A 27 -2.21 1.40 -14.51
CA LEU A 27 -1.23 2.41 -14.91
C LEU A 27 0.12 1.72 -15.14
N ASP A 28 0.87 2.25 -16.09
CA ASP A 28 2.28 1.92 -16.33
C ASP A 28 3.22 2.74 -15.43
N THR A 29 2.78 3.91 -15.00
CA THR A 29 3.48 4.85 -14.12
C THR A 29 2.77 5.05 -12.79
N TRP A 30 3.49 5.58 -11.80
CA TRP A 30 2.87 5.88 -10.51
C TRP A 30 1.92 7.07 -10.61
N ARG A 31 0.77 6.94 -9.97
CA ARG A 31 -0.11 8.04 -9.64
C ARG A 31 -0.02 8.33 -8.14
N ILE A 32 0.16 9.59 -7.79
CA ILE A 32 0.21 10.03 -6.39
C ILE A 32 -0.94 11.01 -6.15
N THR A 33 -1.72 10.77 -5.09
CA THR A 33 -2.83 11.66 -4.70
C THR A 33 -2.50 12.35 -3.37
N THR A 34 -2.85 13.63 -3.26
CA THR A 34 -2.60 14.46 -2.07
C THR A 34 -3.64 15.57 -2.00
N ASP A 35 -3.84 16.15 -0.81
CA ASP A 35 -4.65 17.36 -0.58
C ASP A 35 -3.80 18.65 -0.56
N SER A 36 -2.48 18.52 -0.59
CA SER A 36 -1.54 19.65 -0.48
C SER A 36 -0.97 20.06 -1.85
N PRO A 37 -1.22 21.31 -2.31
CA PRO A 37 -0.63 21.82 -3.55
C PRO A 37 0.89 21.88 -3.51
N THR A 38 1.48 22.17 -2.36
CA THR A 38 2.94 22.21 -2.21
C THR A 38 3.54 20.82 -2.38
N VAL A 39 2.92 19.80 -1.76
CA VAL A 39 3.34 18.40 -1.92
C VAL A 39 3.21 17.96 -3.38
N ALA A 40 2.09 18.26 -4.03
CA ALA A 40 1.87 17.91 -5.43
C ALA A 40 2.91 18.55 -6.35
N SER A 41 3.23 19.83 -6.14
CA SER A 41 4.25 20.56 -6.89
C SER A 41 5.64 19.94 -6.70
N SER A 42 6.04 19.63 -5.47
CA SER A 42 7.32 18.97 -5.19
C SER A 42 7.41 17.58 -5.82
N LEU A 43 6.33 16.78 -5.74
CA LEU A 43 6.27 15.47 -6.40
C LEU A 43 6.47 15.60 -7.90
N HIS A 44 5.81 16.56 -8.54
CA HIS A 44 5.98 16.81 -9.98
C HIS A 44 7.41 17.25 -10.32
N GLY A 45 8.00 18.15 -9.53
CA GLY A 45 9.37 18.62 -9.76
C GLY A 45 10.42 17.51 -9.67
N VAL A 46 10.21 16.54 -8.76
CA VAL A 46 11.17 15.45 -8.52
C VAL A 46 10.92 14.22 -9.41
N LEU A 47 9.65 13.87 -9.65
CA LEU A 47 9.25 12.64 -10.36
C LEU A 47 8.81 12.89 -11.81
N GLY A 48 8.76 14.14 -12.24
CA GLY A 48 8.29 14.54 -13.57
C GLY A 48 6.82 14.19 -13.82
N GLY A 49 6.49 13.95 -15.08
CA GLY A 49 5.17 13.52 -15.53
C GLY A 49 4.20 14.68 -15.77
N THR A 50 2.93 14.51 -15.40
CA THR A 50 1.91 15.53 -15.59
C THR A 50 1.92 16.55 -14.46
N ALA A 51 1.69 17.82 -14.78
CA ALA A 51 1.44 18.84 -13.77
C ALA A 51 0.30 18.42 -12.82
N PRO A 52 0.34 18.83 -11.53
CA PRO A 52 -0.73 18.57 -10.58
C PRO A 52 -2.08 19.02 -11.12
N ARG A 53 -3.09 18.15 -10.99
CA ARG A 53 -4.45 18.47 -11.44
C ARG A 53 -5.49 18.08 -10.40
N PRO A 54 -6.66 18.75 -10.38
CA PRO A 54 -7.77 18.37 -9.52
C PRO A 54 -8.18 16.92 -9.73
N TRP A 55 -8.46 16.22 -8.64
CA TRP A 55 -8.96 14.85 -8.65
C TRP A 55 -10.21 14.74 -7.78
N PRO A 56 -11.39 14.41 -8.35
CA PRO A 56 -12.65 14.33 -7.61
C PRO A 56 -12.81 12.99 -6.87
N GLY A 57 -11.70 12.42 -6.37
CA GLY A 57 -11.70 11.11 -5.74
C GLY A 57 -12.57 11.04 -4.48
N PRO A 58 -12.95 9.82 -4.03
CA PRO A 58 -13.78 9.63 -2.83
C PRO A 58 -13.01 9.89 -1.52
N SER A 59 -11.77 10.35 -1.59
CA SER A 59 -10.89 10.59 -0.44
C SER A 59 -10.68 12.08 -0.20
N GLN A 60 -10.11 12.42 0.95
CA GLN A 60 -9.70 13.80 1.28
C GLN A 60 -8.66 14.38 0.30
N ASP A 61 -7.96 13.53 -0.47
CA ASP A 61 -7.04 13.96 -1.52
C ASP A 61 -7.79 14.66 -2.66
N THR A 62 -7.43 15.91 -2.95
CA THR A 62 -8.07 16.75 -3.96
C THR A 62 -7.23 16.94 -5.23
N LEU A 63 -5.98 16.50 -5.21
CA LEU A 63 -5.02 16.61 -6.31
C LEU A 63 -4.46 15.24 -6.68
N GLU A 64 -4.13 15.07 -7.96
CA GLU A 64 -3.34 13.96 -8.46
C GLU A 64 -2.15 14.41 -9.29
N VAL A 65 -1.07 13.64 -9.21
CA VAL A 65 0.13 13.75 -10.03
C VAL A 65 0.38 12.38 -10.68
N LEU A 66 0.35 12.32 -12.00
CA LEU A 66 0.86 11.16 -12.75
C LEU A 66 2.35 11.38 -12.98
N THR A 67 3.18 10.50 -12.45
CA THR A 67 4.65 10.59 -12.55
C THR A 67 5.13 10.14 -13.93
N ALA A 68 6.39 10.46 -14.29
CA ALA A 68 7.00 9.95 -15.52
C ALA A 68 7.62 8.54 -15.37
N THR A 69 7.54 7.94 -14.17
CA THR A 69 8.29 6.72 -13.83
C THR A 69 7.37 5.61 -13.30
N SER A 70 7.72 4.37 -13.61
CA SER A 70 7.14 3.16 -13.02
C SER A 70 7.87 2.73 -11.74
N GLU A 71 8.97 3.40 -11.39
CA GLU A 71 9.85 3.09 -10.27
C GLU A 71 10.04 4.30 -9.36
N LEU A 72 9.91 4.09 -8.05
CA LEU A 72 10.16 5.09 -7.02
C LEU A 72 11.24 4.57 -6.06
N ASN A 73 12.31 5.35 -5.91
CA ASN A 73 13.26 5.13 -4.84
C ASN A 73 12.68 5.70 -3.54
N VAL A 74 12.52 4.85 -2.55
CA VAL A 74 11.89 5.16 -1.27
C VAL A 74 12.75 4.77 -0.10
N ILE A 75 12.43 5.32 1.06
CA ILE A 75 13.06 5.02 2.35
C ILE A 75 12.01 4.43 3.27
N ILE A 76 12.30 3.27 3.84
CA ILE A 76 11.47 2.62 4.85
C ILE A 76 12.10 2.85 6.21
N THR A 77 11.41 3.63 7.05
CA THR A 77 11.98 4.16 8.31
C THR A 77 11.69 3.31 9.54
N SER A 78 10.95 2.21 9.41
CA SER A 78 10.60 1.33 10.53
C SER A 78 10.13 -0.02 10.01
N SER A 79 10.32 -1.09 10.79
CA SER A 79 9.67 -2.37 10.55
C SER A 79 8.14 -2.26 10.54
N MET A 80 7.61 -1.32 11.34
CA MET A 80 6.20 -1.06 11.43
C MET A 80 5.61 -0.30 10.23
N SER A 81 6.47 0.19 9.33
CA SER A 81 6.06 0.80 8.07
C SER A 81 5.39 -0.21 7.14
N PHE A 82 5.54 -1.51 7.39
CA PHE A 82 4.86 -2.55 6.66
C PHE A 82 3.80 -3.23 7.55
N GLN A 83 2.56 -3.28 7.07
CA GLN A 83 1.46 -3.87 7.82
C GLN A 83 0.55 -4.68 6.91
N ILE A 84 0.15 -5.86 7.37
CA ILE A 84 -0.93 -6.64 6.78
C ILE A 84 -2.08 -6.66 7.79
N ARG A 85 -3.27 -6.26 7.36
CA ARG A 85 -4.47 -6.33 8.18
C ARG A 85 -5.56 -7.06 7.44
N PHE A 86 -6.39 -7.79 8.19
CA PHE A 86 -7.57 -8.46 7.66
C PHE A 86 -8.81 -7.78 8.18
N PHE A 87 -9.85 -7.73 7.36
CA PHE A 87 -11.10 -7.08 7.65
C PHE A 87 -12.23 -7.99 7.25
N ARG A 88 -13.19 -8.15 8.15
CA ARG A 88 -14.49 -8.71 7.81
C ARG A 88 -15.54 -7.67 8.12
N LYS A 89 -16.37 -7.37 7.12
CA LYS A 89 -17.53 -6.50 7.28
C LYS A 89 -18.76 -7.25 6.78
N ASN A 90 -19.51 -7.85 7.70
CA ASN A 90 -20.82 -8.44 7.41
C ASN A 90 -21.78 -8.17 8.58
N THR A 91 -23.07 -8.43 8.38
CA THR A 91 -24.13 -8.08 9.36
C THR A 91 -23.97 -8.75 10.72
N ALA A 92 -23.22 -9.84 10.83
CA ALA A 92 -23.06 -10.62 12.05
C ALA A 92 -21.68 -10.47 12.72
N HIS A 93 -20.63 -10.10 11.97
CA HIS A 93 -19.25 -10.14 12.44
C HIS A 93 -18.38 -9.08 11.76
N ASN A 94 -18.18 -7.98 12.48
CA ASN A 94 -17.25 -6.93 12.10
C ASN A 94 -15.99 -7.04 12.94
N TYR A 95 -14.84 -7.26 12.32
CA TYR A 95 -13.56 -7.21 13.00
C TYR A 95 -12.45 -6.70 12.08
N MET A 96 -11.39 -6.22 12.71
CA MET A 96 -10.09 -6.03 12.09
C MET A 96 -9.11 -7.00 12.75
N SER A 97 -8.29 -7.69 11.97
CA SER A 97 -7.23 -8.57 12.48
C SER A 97 -5.86 -8.04 12.07
N THR A 98 -4.90 -8.14 12.99
CA THR A 98 -3.48 -7.86 12.75
C THR A 98 -2.71 -9.10 12.27
N GLY A 99 -3.36 -10.25 12.19
CA GLY A 99 -2.73 -11.57 12.07
C GLY A 99 -2.65 -12.30 13.42
N ASP A 100 -2.30 -11.58 14.48
CA ASP A 100 -2.15 -12.16 15.84
C ASP A 100 -3.33 -11.85 16.76
N GLU A 101 -3.91 -10.65 16.62
CA GLU A 101 -5.03 -10.16 17.44
C GLU A 101 -6.21 -9.76 16.55
N LEU A 102 -7.43 -10.08 17.00
CA LEU A 102 -8.65 -9.40 16.54
C LEU A 102 -8.86 -8.13 17.36
N ILE A 103 -9.27 -7.07 16.69
CA ILE A 103 -9.77 -5.83 17.25
C ILE A 103 -11.26 -5.78 16.93
N LEU A 104 -12.07 -5.90 17.99
CA LEU A 104 -13.53 -5.95 17.93
C LEU A 104 -14.14 -4.53 17.83
N PRO A 105 -15.45 -4.39 17.54
CA PRO A 105 -16.09 -3.08 17.35
C PRO A 105 -16.02 -2.17 18.59
N ASP A 106 -16.01 -2.76 19.78
CA ASP A 106 -15.83 -2.07 21.07
C ASP A 106 -14.36 -1.74 21.38
N ARG A 107 -13.45 -2.02 20.44
CA ARG A 107 -11.99 -1.88 20.53
C ARG A 107 -11.31 -2.84 21.49
N SER A 108 -12.03 -3.81 22.06
CA SER A 108 -11.41 -4.89 22.80
C SER A 108 -10.53 -5.74 21.87
N ARG A 109 -9.52 -6.39 22.47
CA ARG A 109 -8.57 -7.22 21.74
C ARG A 109 -8.63 -8.64 22.26
N VAL A 110 -8.71 -9.59 21.34
CA VAL A 110 -8.63 -11.02 21.62
C VAL A 110 -7.64 -11.66 20.65
N LEU A 111 -7.12 -12.83 21.00
CA LEU A 111 -6.26 -13.58 20.10
C LEU A 111 -7.02 -13.90 18.81
N ASP A 112 -6.34 -13.73 17.68
CA ASP A 112 -6.87 -14.13 16.40
C ASP A 112 -6.95 -15.67 16.35
N PRO A 113 -8.16 -16.26 16.23
CA PRO A 113 -8.31 -17.71 16.13
C PRO A 113 -7.62 -18.28 14.88
N ASP A 114 -7.35 -17.43 13.88
CA ASP A 114 -6.76 -17.80 12.61
C ASP A 114 -5.27 -17.46 12.52
N ARG A 115 -4.62 -17.08 13.63
CA ARG A 115 -3.20 -16.67 13.64
C ARG A 115 -2.24 -17.75 13.13
N GLU A 116 -2.59 -19.02 13.33
CA GLU A 116 -1.80 -20.17 12.88
C GLU A 116 -2.04 -20.49 11.40
N LEU A 117 -3.03 -19.86 10.75
CA LEU A 117 -3.31 -20.09 9.34
C LEU A 117 -2.36 -19.30 8.44
N SER A 118 -1.81 -19.97 7.43
CA SER A 118 -1.09 -19.32 6.35
C SER A 118 -1.98 -18.36 5.55
N LEU A 119 -1.37 -17.38 4.87
CA LEU A 119 -2.07 -16.49 3.94
C LEU A 119 -2.85 -17.25 2.87
N LEU A 120 -2.34 -18.39 2.39
CA LEU A 120 -3.03 -19.23 1.42
C LEU A 120 -4.30 -19.85 2.00
N GLN A 121 -4.25 -20.35 3.23
CA GLN A 121 -5.42 -20.90 3.93
C GLN A 121 -6.45 -19.79 4.21
N ARG A 122 -6.01 -18.62 4.69
CA ARG A 122 -6.90 -17.46 4.87
C ARG A 122 -7.53 -17.02 3.56
N ARG A 123 -6.77 -16.94 2.45
CA ARG A 123 -7.30 -16.61 1.12
C ARG A 123 -8.37 -17.59 0.64
N ARG A 124 -8.21 -18.89 0.91
CA ARG A 124 -9.22 -19.90 0.57
C ARG A 124 -10.51 -19.65 1.36
N ARG A 125 -10.41 -19.50 2.69
CA ARG A 125 -11.54 -19.20 3.58
C ARG A 125 -12.20 -17.84 3.30
N ALA A 126 -11.43 -16.85 2.85
CA ALA A 126 -11.93 -15.53 2.49
C ALA A 126 -12.99 -15.57 1.37
N ARG A 127 -12.96 -16.61 0.52
CA ARG A 127 -13.98 -16.82 -0.53
C ARG A 127 -15.37 -17.05 0.06
N ASP A 128 -15.44 -17.74 1.19
CA ASP A 128 -16.69 -18.10 1.84
C ASP A 128 -17.10 -17.06 2.90
N THR A 129 -16.12 -16.45 3.56
CA THR A 129 -16.35 -15.54 4.69
C THR A 129 -16.44 -14.07 4.30
N GLY A 130 -15.99 -13.71 3.09
CA GLY A 130 -15.92 -12.32 2.64
C GLY A 130 -14.79 -11.50 3.31
N GLU A 131 -13.86 -12.16 4.00
CA GLU A 131 -12.69 -11.50 4.57
C GLU A 131 -11.84 -10.84 3.48
N ARG A 132 -11.32 -9.64 3.78
CA ARG A 132 -10.45 -8.87 2.90
C ARG A 132 -9.14 -8.60 3.59
N LEU A 133 -8.05 -8.68 2.83
CA LEU A 133 -6.73 -8.26 3.28
C LEU A 133 -6.44 -6.85 2.75
N VAL A 134 -5.75 -6.05 3.56
CA VAL A 134 -5.12 -4.80 3.16
C VAL A 134 -3.67 -4.82 3.62
N THR A 135 -2.76 -4.74 2.66
CA THR A 135 -1.36 -4.43 2.88
C THR A 135 -1.17 -2.92 2.85
N SER A 136 -0.52 -2.36 3.87
CA SER A 136 -0.11 -0.95 3.93
C SER A 136 1.41 -0.85 4.00
N LEU A 137 1.98 0.05 3.20
CA LEU A 137 3.38 0.42 3.25
C LEU A 137 3.49 1.95 3.43
N TYR A 138 4.21 2.36 4.45
CA TYR A 138 4.55 3.75 4.74
C TYR A 138 6.01 3.98 4.35
N CYS A 139 6.28 4.97 3.50
CA CYS A 139 7.63 5.22 3.02
C CYS A 139 7.84 6.70 2.70
N GLN A 140 9.08 7.18 2.77
CA GLN A 140 9.44 8.51 2.29
C GLN A 140 10.03 8.42 0.89
N LEU A 141 9.91 9.47 0.09
CA LEU A 141 10.58 9.52 -1.21
C LEU A 141 12.07 9.82 -1.02
N ALA A 142 12.96 8.99 -1.56
CA ALA A 142 14.40 9.15 -1.34
C ALA A 142 14.95 10.48 -1.87
N ALA A 143 14.39 10.99 -2.96
CA ALA A 143 14.78 12.27 -3.55
C ALA A 143 14.17 13.50 -2.85
N ALA A 144 13.22 13.30 -1.92
CA ALA A 144 12.61 14.37 -1.14
C ALA A 144 12.11 13.82 0.22
N PRO A 145 13.00 13.39 1.12
CA PRO A 145 12.61 12.71 2.37
C PRO A 145 11.80 13.61 3.30
N ASP A 146 12.09 14.92 3.29
CA ASP A 146 11.44 15.94 4.12
C ASP A 146 10.01 16.26 3.67
N LEU A 147 9.58 15.77 2.50
CA LEU A 147 8.23 15.95 2.01
C LEU A 147 7.18 15.33 2.93
N GLY A 148 7.55 14.27 3.65
CA GLY A 148 6.69 13.50 4.53
C GLY A 148 6.49 12.06 4.06
N THR A 149 5.51 11.37 4.65
CA THR A 149 5.28 9.94 4.39
C THR A 149 4.26 9.75 3.27
N LEU A 150 4.60 8.90 2.32
CA LEU A 150 3.70 8.35 1.31
C LEU A 150 3.13 7.02 1.80
N LEU A 151 1.82 6.83 1.57
CA LEU A 151 1.11 5.61 1.90
C LEU A 151 0.75 4.84 0.63
N PHE A 152 1.28 3.62 0.52
CA PHE A 152 0.84 2.64 -0.46
C PHE A 152 -0.12 1.65 0.21
N ARG A 153 -1.26 1.38 -0.44
CA ARG A 153 -2.23 0.37 0.00
C ARG A 153 -2.58 -0.59 -1.13
N SER A 154 -2.69 -1.87 -0.80
CA SER A 154 -3.07 -2.91 -1.75
C SER A 154 -3.92 -3.98 -1.09
N THR A 155 -4.91 -4.49 -1.82
CA THR A 155 -5.74 -5.64 -1.40
C THR A 155 -5.29 -6.95 -2.08
N SER A 156 -4.13 -6.95 -2.73
CA SER A 156 -3.59 -8.11 -3.43
C SER A 156 -3.00 -9.13 -2.44
N TRP A 157 -3.63 -10.31 -2.37
CA TRP A 157 -3.10 -11.45 -1.63
C TRP A 157 -1.74 -11.90 -2.15
N ASP A 158 -1.52 -11.87 -3.46
CA ASP A 158 -0.25 -12.28 -4.07
C ASP A 158 0.90 -11.34 -3.69
N LEU A 159 0.63 -10.03 -3.62
CA LEU A 159 1.59 -9.07 -3.07
C LEU A 159 1.89 -9.36 -1.60
N ALA A 160 0.86 -9.55 -0.77
CA ALA A 160 1.03 -9.86 0.65
C ALA A 160 1.89 -11.11 0.86
N GLU A 161 1.66 -12.17 0.09
CA GLU A 161 2.48 -13.38 0.14
C GLU A 161 3.93 -13.14 -0.28
N ARG A 162 4.18 -12.39 -1.37
CA ARG A 162 5.54 -12.06 -1.80
C ARG A 162 6.30 -11.30 -0.71
N LEU A 163 5.67 -10.31 -0.11
CA LEU A 163 6.29 -9.49 0.93
C LEU A 163 6.51 -10.27 2.23
N ARG A 164 5.58 -11.17 2.58
CA ARG A 164 5.77 -12.10 3.71
C ARG A 164 6.93 -13.07 3.45
N ARG A 165 7.05 -13.62 2.23
CA ARG A 165 8.16 -14.51 1.84
C ARG A 165 9.51 -13.81 1.87
N ALA A 166 9.54 -12.52 1.54
CA ALA A 166 10.74 -11.69 1.58
C ALA A 166 11.13 -11.23 3.00
N ASP A 167 10.31 -11.59 4.00
CA ASP A 167 10.52 -11.31 5.42
C ASP A 167 10.88 -9.85 5.71
N ILE A 168 10.18 -8.94 5.01
CA ILE A 168 10.46 -7.51 5.03
C ILE A 168 10.48 -6.94 6.46
N PRO A 169 9.52 -7.23 7.36
CA PRO A 169 9.57 -6.74 8.72
C PRO A 169 10.85 -7.14 9.45
N GLN A 170 11.22 -8.42 9.43
CA GLN A 170 12.42 -8.90 10.13
C GLN A 170 13.70 -8.31 9.52
N ARG A 171 13.77 -8.16 8.20
CA ARG A 171 14.89 -7.48 7.53
C ARG A 171 15.00 -6.01 7.94
N LEU A 172 13.88 -5.31 8.06
CA LEU A 172 13.83 -3.93 8.54
C LEU A 172 14.24 -3.81 10.01
N GLU A 173 13.82 -4.76 10.87
CA GLU A 173 14.25 -4.80 12.27
C GLU A 173 15.75 -5.08 12.40
N ALA A 174 16.25 -6.08 11.67
CA ALA A 174 17.66 -6.45 11.68
C ALA A 174 18.57 -5.32 11.16
N ALA A 175 18.11 -4.52 10.21
CA ALA A 175 18.86 -3.39 9.70
C ALA A 175 19.10 -2.30 10.78
N GLY A 176 18.18 -2.15 11.75
CA GLY A 176 18.28 -1.15 12.82
C GLY A 176 18.35 0.30 12.34
N ARG A 177 18.08 0.56 11.05
CA ARG A 177 18.23 1.85 10.38
C ARG A 177 17.21 2.00 9.26
N ASP A 178 17.14 3.20 8.70
CA ASP A 178 16.34 3.48 7.52
C ASP A 178 16.83 2.66 6.32
N VAL A 179 15.92 1.96 5.65
CA VAL A 179 16.25 1.03 4.57
C VAL A 179 15.85 1.62 3.22
N PRO A 180 16.81 1.86 2.31
CA PRO A 180 16.49 2.26 0.94
C PRO A 180 15.83 1.10 0.20
N ALA A 181 14.83 1.40 -0.61
CA ALA A 181 14.09 0.42 -1.37
C ALA A 181 13.57 1.02 -2.68
N THR A 182 13.20 0.16 -3.62
CA THR A 182 12.56 0.54 -4.87
C THR A 182 11.15 -0.03 -4.93
N LEU A 183 10.18 0.86 -5.12
CA LEU A 183 8.79 0.52 -5.43
C LEU A 183 8.57 0.56 -6.94
N ARG A 184 8.23 -0.59 -7.54
CA ARG A 184 8.07 -0.73 -8.98
C ARG A 184 6.68 -1.20 -9.38
N ILE A 185 6.15 -0.66 -10.46
CA ILE A 185 4.97 -1.20 -11.16
C ILE A 185 5.43 -1.94 -12.41
N SER A 186 4.88 -3.13 -12.66
CA SER A 186 5.02 -3.84 -13.92
C SER A 186 3.65 -4.20 -14.48
N THR A 187 3.40 -3.95 -15.76
CA THR A 187 2.21 -4.44 -16.45
C THR A 187 2.54 -5.73 -17.20
N THR A 188 1.75 -6.76 -17.01
CA THR A 188 1.86 -7.98 -17.83
C THR A 188 0.77 -7.97 -18.90
N PRO A 189 1.11 -8.09 -20.20
CA PRO A 189 0.12 -8.34 -21.23
C PRO A 189 -0.53 -9.68 -20.98
N THR A 190 -1.83 -9.70 -20.68
CA THR A 190 -2.59 -10.95 -20.67
C THR A 190 -2.91 -11.32 -22.12
N GLY A 191 -2.55 -12.52 -22.57
CA GLY A 191 -2.70 -12.97 -23.96
C GLY A 191 -4.13 -13.15 -24.50
N ARG A 192 -5.14 -12.50 -23.90
CA ARG A 192 -6.53 -12.41 -24.37
C ARG A 192 -6.99 -10.96 -24.25
N ALA A 193 -8.15 -10.62 -24.83
CA ALA A 193 -8.83 -9.32 -24.77
C ALA A 193 -9.26 -8.89 -23.34
N THR A 194 -8.37 -9.06 -22.37
CA THR A 194 -8.47 -8.68 -20.97
C THR A 194 -7.53 -7.52 -20.71
N LEU A 195 -7.97 -6.59 -19.86
CA LEU A 195 -7.20 -5.40 -19.49
C LEU A 195 -5.85 -5.82 -18.88
N PRO A 196 -4.75 -5.11 -19.20
CA PRO A 196 -3.44 -5.40 -18.65
C PRO A 196 -3.47 -5.34 -17.12
N HIS A 197 -2.81 -6.28 -16.47
CA HIS A 197 -2.73 -6.35 -15.01
C HIS A 197 -1.44 -5.70 -14.52
N ALA A 198 -1.55 -4.58 -13.79
CA ALA A 198 -0.41 -3.99 -13.11
C ALA A 198 -0.14 -4.69 -11.77
N THR A 199 1.14 -4.92 -11.50
CA THR A 199 1.63 -5.53 -10.28
C THR A 199 2.66 -4.62 -9.63
N ALA A 200 2.47 -4.31 -8.34
CA ALA A 200 3.47 -3.62 -7.55
C ALA A 200 4.51 -4.59 -6.96
N HIS A 201 5.74 -4.13 -6.87
CA HIS A 201 6.88 -4.84 -6.29
C HIS A 201 7.60 -3.91 -5.32
N LEU A 202 8.10 -4.47 -4.21
CA LEU A 202 9.02 -3.80 -3.30
C LEU A 202 10.33 -4.57 -3.33
N LEU A 203 11.42 -3.87 -3.63
CA LEU A 203 12.77 -4.39 -3.68
C LEU A 203 13.58 -3.65 -2.62
N LEU A 204 14.12 -4.34 -1.62
CA LEU A 204 15.05 -3.71 -0.68
C LEU A 204 16.41 -3.58 -1.37
N ASN A 205 17.05 -2.42 -1.22
CA ASN A 205 18.37 -2.19 -1.76
C ASN A 205 19.37 -2.60 -0.65
N ASP A 206 20.20 -3.59 -0.94
CA ASP A 206 21.23 -4.10 -0.02
C ASP A 206 22.40 -3.10 0.15
#